data_AF-A0A7J3THF4-F1
#
_entry.id   AF-A0A7J3THF4-F1
#
_cell.length_a   1.000
_cell.length_b   1.000
_cell.length_c   1.000
_cell.angle_alpha   90.00
_cell.angle_beta   90.00
_cell.angle_gamma   90.00
#
_symmetry.space_group_name_H-M   'P 1'
#
loop_
_entity.id
_entity.type
_entity.pdbx_description
1 polymer ?
#
loop_
_entity_poly.entity_id
_entity_poly.type
_entity_poly.pdbx_seq_one_letter_code
_entity_poly.pdbx_strand_id
1 'polypeptide(L)'
;MQRTLILPLVITLMISTASAWEIKSTEFDIINKTLTIEFDLNPFERLILLIIGGDYTKHIAESYIDGDYTLISAGYDQVKIKVHGNIKFKKPTEVLIKNSDYYYHINTTYLKV
;
A
#
# COMPACT_ATOMS: atom_id res chain seq x y z
N MET A 1 21.74 30.82 24.66
CA MET A 1 20.98 29.55 24.81
C MET A 1 19.89 29.51 23.76
N GLN A 2 20.14 28.93 22.59
CA GLN A 2 19.22 29.02 21.44
C GLN A 2 19.36 27.77 20.55
N ARG A 3 19.30 26.58 21.18
CA ARG A 3 19.47 25.28 20.50
C ARG A 3 18.56 24.23 21.13
N THR A 4 17.25 24.45 21.12
CA THR A 4 16.30 23.42 21.57
C THR A 4 14.93 23.47 20.92
N LEU A 5 14.62 24.51 20.14
CA LEU A 5 13.29 24.68 19.53
C LEU A 5 13.18 24.17 18.08
N ILE A 6 14.28 23.78 17.44
CA ILE A 6 14.26 23.33 16.04
C ILE A 6 13.69 21.91 15.93
N LEU A 7 13.95 21.04 16.90
CA LEU A 7 13.52 19.64 16.87
C LEU A 7 11.99 19.46 16.85
N PRO A 8 11.21 20.07 17.77
CA PRO A 8 9.75 19.94 17.74
C PRO A 8 9.14 20.64 16.52
N LEU A 9 9.74 21.72 16.01
CA LEU A 9 9.25 22.43 14.83
C LEU A 9 9.39 21.58 13.56
N VAL A 10 10.51 20.88 13.42
CA VAL A 10 10.77 19.94 12.30
C VAL A 10 9.84 18.73 12.37
N ILE A 11 9.58 18.20 13.57
CA ILE A 11 8.61 17.11 13.78
C ILE A 11 7.18 17.58 13.45
N THR A 12 6.80 18.80 13.84
CA THR A 12 5.46 19.35 13.58
C THR A 12 5.26 19.70 12.10
N LEU A 13 6.29 20.21 11.41
CA LEU A 13 6.26 20.46 9.96
C LEU A 13 6.14 19.15 9.16
N MET A 14 6.78 18.07 9.61
CA MET A 14 6.69 16.75 8.96
C MET A 14 5.30 16.10 9.08
N ILE A 15 4.53 16.43 10.13
CA ILE A 15 3.12 15.98 10.26
C ILE A 15 2.20 16.78 9.33
N SER A 16 2.60 18.01 8.93
CA SER A 16 1.77 18.92 8.12
C SER A 16 1.90 18.73 6.61
N THR A 17 2.98 18.09 6.13
CA THR A 17 2.95 17.47 4.81
C THR A 17 2.13 16.20 4.97
N ALA A 18 0.90 16.19 4.47
CA ALA A 18 0.09 14.98 4.39
C ALA A 18 0.96 13.84 3.83
N SER A 19 1.45 12.96 4.70
CA SER A 19 2.03 11.67 4.32
C SER A 19 0.86 10.83 3.84
N ALA A 20 0.39 11.15 2.64
CA ALA A 20 -0.53 10.30 1.92
C ALA A 20 0.35 9.16 1.42
N TRP A 21 0.48 8.11 2.23
CA TRP A 21 1.05 6.84 1.81
C TRP A 21 0.24 6.36 0.61
N GLU A 22 0.71 6.73 -0.58
CA GLU A 22 -0.07 6.62 -1.80
C GLU A 22 0.14 5.25 -2.39
N ILE A 23 -0.95 4.65 -2.83
CA ILE A 23 -0.87 3.38 -3.54
C ILE A 23 -0.40 3.72 -4.94
N LYS A 24 0.83 3.34 -5.23
CA LYS A 24 1.47 3.56 -6.52
C LYS A 24 0.83 2.69 -7.60
N SER A 25 0.63 1.42 -7.28
CA SER A 25 0.09 0.45 -8.22
C SER A 25 -0.63 -0.66 -7.47
N THR A 26 -1.64 -1.22 -8.13
CA THR A 26 -2.29 -2.45 -7.69
C THR A 26 -2.27 -3.43 -8.86
N GLU A 27 -1.60 -4.56 -8.67
CA GLU A 27 -1.41 -5.55 -9.72
C GLU A 27 -2.01 -6.88 -9.31
N PHE A 28 -2.85 -7.47 -10.17
CA PHE A 28 -3.45 -8.77 -9.93
C PHE A 28 -2.93 -9.81 -10.93
N ASP A 29 -2.20 -10.81 -10.43
CA ASP A 29 -1.77 -11.97 -11.19
C ASP A 29 -2.87 -13.04 -11.15
N ILE A 30 -3.52 -13.28 -12.30
CA ILE A 30 -4.62 -14.25 -12.39
C ILE A 30 -4.13 -15.68 -12.15
N ILE A 31 -2.93 -16.03 -12.64
CA ILE A 31 -2.39 -17.40 -12.59
C ILE A 31 -2.11 -17.77 -11.13
N ASN A 32 -1.44 -16.88 -10.41
CA ASN A 32 -1.07 -17.10 -9.02
C ASN A 32 -2.16 -16.70 -8.01
N LYS A 33 -3.22 -16.04 -8.51
CA LYS A 33 -4.28 -15.42 -7.68
C LYS A 33 -3.71 -14.45 -6.66
N THR A 34 -2.68 -13.70 -7.05
CA THR A 34 -1.92 -12.83 -6.15
C THR A 34 -2.21 -11.38 -6.47
N LEU A 35 -2.62 -10.61 -5.46
CA LEU A 35 -2.71 -9.16 -5.54
C LEU A 35 -1.46 -8.56 -4.88
N THR A 36 -0.77 -7.71 -5.63
CA THR A 36 0.36 -6.90 -5.15
C THR A 36 -0.10 -5.45 -5.06
N ILE A 37 0.06 -4.84 -3.88
CA ILE A 37 -0.22 -3.43 -3.64
C ILE A 37 1.14 -2.78 -3.39
N GLU A 38 1.56 -1.90 -4.29
CA GLU A 38 2.81 -1.14 -4.15
C GLU A 38 2.52 0.26 -3.62
N PHE A 39 3.40 0.73 -2.76
CA PHE A 39 3.30 2.05 -2.13
C PHE A 39 4.35 2.98 -2.76
N ASP A 40 3.94 4.22 -3.05
CA ASP A 40 4.88 5.29 -3.32
C ASP A 40 5.34 5.86 -1.99
N LEU A 41 6.65 5.83 -1.77
CA LEU A 41 7.26 6.15 -0.49
C LEU A 41 8.32 7.19 -0.67
N ASN A 42 8.10 8.34 -0.04
CA ASN A 42 9.10 9.36 0.05
C ASN A 42 10.26 8.91 0.97
N PRO A 43 11.43 9.58 0.92
CA PRO A 43 12.60 9.20 1.71
C PRO A 43 12.36 9.15 3.24
N PHE A 44 11.43 9.96 3.77
CA PHE A 44 11.11 9.99 5.19
C PHE A 44 10.22 8.81 5.60
N GLU A 45 9.24 8.46 4.78
CA GLU A 45 8.39 7.28 4.97
C GLU A 45 9.22 5.99 4.94
N ARG A 46 10.20 5.92 4.03
CA ARG A 46 11.19 4.83 4.02
C ARG A 46 11.99 4.76 5.31
N LEU A 47 12.39 5.89 5.89
CA LEU A 47 13.11 5.92 7.17
C LEU A 47 12.24 5.42 8.33
N ILE A 48 10.97 5.80 8.35
CA ILE A 48 10.00 5.31 9.34
C ILE A 48 9.86 3.80 9.24
N LEU A 49 9.70 3.26 8.03
CA LEU A 49 9.59 1.82 7.77
C LEU A 49 10.81 1.03 8.23
N LEU A 50 12.03 1.59 8.19
CA LEU A 50 13.21 0.93 8.75
C LEU A 50 13.08 0.66 10.26
N ILE A 51 12.24 1.42 10.97
CA ILE A 51 12.01 1.29 12.41
C ILE A 51 10.81 0.36 12.68
N ILE A 52 9.71 0.52 11.93
CA ILE A 52 8.43 -0.17 12.21
C ILE A 52 8.16 -1.40 11.33
N GLY A 53 9.01 -1.67 10.34
CA GLY A 53 8.88 -2.86 9.50
C GLY A 53 7.70 -2.83 8.53
N GLY A 54 7.38 -4.00 7.98
CA GLY A 54 6.23 -4.21 7.10
C GLY A 54 4.86 -4.25 7.81
N ASP A 55 4.82 -4.15 9.13
CA ASP A 55 3.55 -4.12 9.88
C ASP A 55 2.71 -2.90 9.51
N TYR A 56 3.37 -1.79 9.17
CA TYR A 56 2.70 -0.57 8.77
C TYR A 56 2.09 -0.67 7.37
N THR A 57 2.83 -1.19 6.38
CA THR A 57 2.30 -1.39 5.02
C THR A 57 1.17 -2.42 5.01
N LYS A 58 1.29 -3.46 5.84
CA LYS A 58 0.20 -4.40 6.09
C LYS A 58 -1.07 -3.67 6.55
N HIS A 59 -0.95 -2.80 7.55
CA HIS A 59 -2.08 -2.05 8.07
C HIS A 59 -2.71 -1.13 7.01
N ILE A 60 -1.88 -0.49 6.17
CA ILE A 60 -2.39 0.32 5.05
C ILE A 60 -3.16 -0.56 4.06
N ALA A 61 -2.62 -1.73 3.69
CA ALA A 61 -3.31 -2.66 2.81
C ALA A 61 -4.66 -3.12 3.40
N GLU A 62 -4.71 -3.48 4.68
CA GLU A 62 -5.95 -3.82 5.40
C GLU A 62 -6.93 -2.63 5.49
N SER A 63 -6.41 -1.39 5.49
CA SER A 63 -7.24 -0.19 5.41
C SER A 63 -7.79 0.05 4.01
N TYR A 64 -7.18 -0.52 2.97
CA TYR A 64 -7.48 -0.28 1.56
C TYR A 64 -8.39 -1.33 0.92
N ILE A 65 -8.24 -2.60 1.34
CA ILE A 65 -9.00 -3.75 0.84
C ILE A 65 -9.76 -4.45 1.95
N ASP A 66 -10.81 -5.16 1.57
CA ASP A 66 -11.58 -6.06 2.45
C ASP A 66 -11.97 -7.32 1.67
N GLY A 67 -12.05 -8.47 2.34
CA GLY A 67 -12.47 -9.73 1.72
C GLY A 67 -11.63 -10.96 2.11
N ASP A 68 -11.74 -12.01 1.30
CA ASP A 68 -11.15 -13.32 1.59
C ASP A 68 -9.76 -13.47 0.95
N TYR A 69 -8.72 -13.32 1.76
CA TYR A 69 -7.33 -13.44 1.35
C TYR A 69 -6.43 -13.99 2.45
N THR A 70 -5.24 -14.42 2.07
CA THR A 70 -4.12 -14.68 2.98
C THR A 70 -2.96 -13.77 2.66
N LEU A 71 -2.36 -13.16 3.69
CA LEU A 71 -1.14 -12.38 3.52
C LEU A 71 0.03 -13.30 3.14
N ILE A 72 0.70 -13.00 2.03
CA ILE A 72 1.93 -13.68 1.60
C ILE A 72 3.13 -12.99 2.23
N SER A 73 3.20 -11.67 2.06
CA SER A 73 4.29 -10.85 2.59
C SER A 73 3.86 -9.39 2.74
N ALA A 74 4.32 -8.73 3.80
CA ALA A 74 4.29 -7.28 3.92
C ALA A 74 5.73 -6.77 4.02
N GLY A 75 6.20 -6.14 2.96
CA GLY A 75 7.52 -5.52 2.86
C GLY A 75 7.45 -4.02 3.08
N TYR A 76 8.58 -3.34 2.87
CA TYR A 76 8.65 -1.89 3.02
C TYR A 76 7.82 -1.15 1.98
N ASP A 77 7.86 -1.55 0.72
CA ASP A 77 7.26 -0.85 -0.42
C ASP A 77 6.11 -1.61 -1.06
N GLN A 78 5.83 -2.84 -0.62
CA GLN A 78 4.78 -3.66 -1.20
C GLN A 78 4.14 -4.60 -0.18
N VAL A 79 2.86 -4.88 -0.39
CA VAL A 79 2.13 -5.97 0.25
C VAL A 79 1.65 -6.94 -0.82
N LYS A 80 1.85 -8.23 -0.58
CA LYS A 80 1.37 -9.31 -1.44
C LYS A 80 0.37 -10.16 -0.67
N ILE A 81 -0.79 -10.36 -1.27
CA ILE A 81 -1.84 -11.23 -0.73
C ILE A 81 -2.26 -12.27 -1.78
N LYS A 82 -2.67 -13.44 -1.31
CA LYS A 82 -3.33 -14.45 -2.12
C LYS A 82 -4.83 -14.32 -1.96
N VAL A 83 -5.55 -14.14 -3.06
CA VAL A 83 -7.00 -13.98 -3.08
C VAL A 83 -7.67 -15.35 -3.24
N HIS A 84 -8.62 -15.66 -2.36
CA HIS A 84 -9.35 -16.93 -2.38
C HIS A 84 -10.77 -16.80 -2.93
N GLY A 85 -11.35 -15.60 -2.86
CA GLY A 85 -12.68 -15.33 -3.38
C GLY A 85 -12.83 -13.90 -3.86
N ASN A 86 -13.56 -13.09 -3.09
CA ASN A 86 -13.83 -11.69 -3.44
C ASN A 86 -12.96 -10.76 -2.59
N ILE A 87 -12.39 -9.76 -3.25
CA ILE A 87 -11.78 -8.58 -2.63
C ILE A 87 -12.56 -7.35 -3.04
N LYS A 88 -12.86 -6.46 -2.11
CA LYS A 88 -13.44 -5.15 -2.34
C LYS A 88 -12.39 -4.08 -2.05
N PHE A 89 -12.29 -3.10 -2.93
CA PHE A 89 -11.50 -1.90 -2.69
C PHE A 89 -12.35 -0.86 -1.98
N LYS A 90 -11.82 -0.22 -0.93
CA LYS A 90 -12.56 0.82 -0.20
C LYS A 90 -12.69 2.14 -0.98
N LYS A 91 -11.88 2.29 -2.03
CA LYS A 91 -11.98 3.38 -3.02
C LYS A 91 -11.84 2.82 -4.45
N PRO A 92 -12.47 3.45 -5.46
CA PRO A 92 -12.14 3.23 -6.87
C PRO A 92 -10.64 3.10 -7.11
N THR A 93 -10.24 2.00 -7.74
CA THR A 93 -8.84 1.63 -7.86
C THR A 93 -8.49 1.28 -9.29
N GLU A 94 -7.30 1.71 -9.71
CA GLU A 94 -6.68 1.24 -10.94
C GLU A 94 -5.97 -0.08 -10.68
N VAL A 95 -6.33 -1.12 -11.45
CA VAL A 95 -5.78 -2.47 -11.32
C VAL A 95 -5.17 -2.90 -12.64
N LEU A 96 -3.90 -3.28 -12.60
CA LEU A 96 -3.23 -3.97 -13.70
C LEU A 96 -3.44 -5.48 -13.54
N ILE A 97 -4.21 -6.08 -14.43
CA ILE A 97 -4.47 -7.52 -14.45
C ILE A 97 -3.45 -8.20 -15.36
N LYS A 98 -2.66 -9.11 -14.80
CA LYS A 98 -1.65 -9.91 -15.51
C LYS A 98 -2.22 -11.28 -15.84
N ASN A 99 -2.35 -11.58 -17.14
CA ASN A 99 -2.86 -12.86 -17.66
C ASN A 99 -2.31 -13.15 -19.06
N SER A 100 -1.11 -13.71 -19.17
CA SER A 100 -0.33 -13.87 -20.44
C SER A 100 -0.06 -12.54 -21.19
N ASP A 101 -1.09 -11.72 -21.33
CA ASP A 101 -1.12 -10.30 -21.65
C ASP A 101 -1.41 -9.43 -20.40
N TYR A 102 -1.46 -8.12 -20.60
CA TYR A 102 -1.71 -7.12 -19.56
C TYR A 102 -3.00 -6.34 -19.85
N TYR A 103 -3.90 -6.24 -18.87
CA TYR A 103 -5.14 -5.48 -18.97
C TYR A 103 -5.18 -4.41 -17.90
N TYR A 104 -5.53 -3.18 -18.28
CA TYR A 104 -5.65 -2.06 -17.34
C TYR A 104 -7.12 -1.77 -17.04
N HIS A 105 -7.50 -1.85 -15.77
CA HIS A 105 -8.86 -1.57 -15.32
C HIS A 105 -8.87 -0.35 -14.41
N ILE A 106 -9.53 0.71 -14.84
CA ILE A 106 -9.77 1.91 -14.03
C ILE A 106 -11.09 1.78 -13.26
N ASN A 107 -11.18 2.48 -12.13
CA ASN A 107 -12.40 2.53 -11.29
C ASN A 107 -12.90 1.13 -10.86
N THR A 108 -11.96 0.22 -10.60
CA THR A 108 -12.25 -1.12 -10.10
C THR A 108 -12.67 -1.04 -8.64
N THR A 109 -13.80 -1.65 -8.30
CA THR A 109 -14.35 -1.67 -6.93
C THR A 109 -14.27 -3.03 -6.27
N TYR A 110 -14.13 -4.10 -7.07
CA TYR A 110 -13.92 -5.44 -6.56
C TYR A 110 -13.11 -6.31 -7.53
N LEU A 111 -12.42 -7.31 -6.97
CA LEU A 111 -11.85 -8.44 -7.68
C LEU A 111 -12.56 -9.72 -7.24
N LYS A 112 -12.79 -10.62 -8.18
CA LYS A 112 -13.39 -11.93 -7.94
C LYS A 112 -12.60 -12.99 -8.69
N VAL A 113 -12.25 -14.06 -7.99
CA VAL A 113 -11.34 -15.12 -8.43
C VAL A 113 -12.02 -16.48 -8.42
#